data_AF-A0A7J4UM30-F1
#
_entry.id   AF-A0A7J4UM30-F1
#
_cell.length_a   1.000
_cell.length_b   1.000
_cell.length_c   1.000
_cell.angle_alpha   90.00
_cell.angle_beta   90.00
_cell.angle_gamma   90.00
#
_symmetry.space_group_name_H-M   'P 1'
#
loop_
_entity.id
_entity.type
_entity.pdbx_description
1 polymer ?
#
loop_
_entity_poly.entity_id
_entity_poly.type
_entity_poly.pdbx_seq_one_letter_code
_entity_poly.pdbx_strand_id
1 'polypeptide(L)' 'MTLNELWSLHHCSKCNGTLLGDGYTGVIHCENADEEKYWDKEPDANVVECDFNDGE' A
#
# COMPACT_ATOMS: atom_id res chain seq x y z
N MET A 1 -6.69 -10.19 -22.08
CA MET A 1 -6.33 -9.56 -20.80
C MET A 1 -6.68 -10.57 -19.72
N THR A 2 -5.69 -11.33 -19.28
CA THR A 2 -5.88 -12.40 -18.29
C THR A 2 -6.09 -11.77 -16.92
N LEU A 3 -7.13 -12.21 -16.22
CA LEU A 3 -7.56 -11.78 -14.87
C LEU A 3 -6.48 -11.87 -13.77
N ASN A 4 -5.28 -12.38 -14.09
CA ASN A 4 -4.15 -12.50 -13.16
C ASN A 4 -3.33 -11.22 -12.96
N GLU A 5 -3.55 -10.16 -13.74
CA GLU A 5 -2.77 -8.91 -13.63
C GLU A 5 -3.45 -7.83 -12.77
N LEU A 6 -4.68 -8.07 -12.31
CA LEU A 6 -5.42 -7.15 -11.43
C LEU A 6 -5.07 -7.31 -9.95
N TRP A 7 -4.38 -8.40 -9.57
CA TRP A 7 -4.09 -8.75 -8.17
C TRP A 7 -2.76 -8.20 -7.65
N SER A 8 -1.87 -7.74 -8.52
CA SER A 8 -0.60 -7.09 -8.09
C SER A 8 -0.76 -5.61 -7.73
N LEU A 9 -1.95 -5.02 -7.89
CA LEU A 9 -2.22 -3.62 -7.53
C LEU A 9 -2.68 -3.44 -6.08
N HIS A 10 -2.96 -4.53 -5.35
CA HIS A 10 -3.47 -4.49 -3.97
C HIS A 10 -2.47 -5.03 -2.94
N HIS A 11 -1.22 -5.27 -3.34
CA HIS A 11 -0.18 -5.77 -2.44
C HIS A 11 1.04 -4.85 -2.46
N CYS A 12 1.61 -4.63 -1.28
CA CYS A 12 2.85 -3.92 -1.06
C CYS A 12 3.99 -4.62 -1.78
N SER A 13 4.78 -3.88 -2.56
CA SER A 13 5.85 -4.46 -3.35
C SER A 13 7.03 -4.99 -2.51
N LYS A 14 7.12 -4.55 -1.25
CA LYS A 14 8.21 -4.88 -0.33
C LYS A 14 7.94 -6.09 0.56
N CYS A 15 6.77 -6.13 1.20
CA CYS A 15 6.41 -7.18 2.14
C CYS A 15 5.30 -8.11 1.65
N ASN A 16 4.78 -7.88 0.43
CA ASN A 16 3.61 -8.57 -0.11
C ASN A 16 2.35 -8.47 0.78
N GLY A 17 2.36 -7.57 1.78
CA GLY A 17 1.21 -7.25 2.62
C GLY A 17 0.13 -6.51 1.85
N THR A 18 -1.07 -6.48 2.39
CA THR A 18 -2.25 -5.85 1.81
C THR A 18 -2.08 -4.34 1.75
N LEU A 19 -2.42 -3.73 0.61
CA LEU A 19 -2.62 -2.28 0.52
C LEU A 19 -4.04 -1.93 0.96
N LEU A 20 -4.15 -1.10 1.99
CA LEU A 20 -5.36 -0.56 2.57
C LEU A 20 -5.58 0.87 2.09
N GLY A 21 -6.84 1.31 2.06
CA GLY A 21 -7.23 2.64 1.58
C GLY A 21 -7.83 2.63 0.19
N ASP A 22 -8.65 3.63 -0.08
CA ASP A 22 -9.47 3.77 -1.29
C ASP A 22 -9.03 4.93 -2.18
N GLY A 23 -8.02 5.69 -1.76
CA GLY A 23 -7.53 6.86 -2.50
C GLY A 23 -8.47 8.07 -2.48
N TYR A 24 -9.53 8.02 -1.66
CA TYR A 24 -10.54 9.07 -1.55
C TYR A 24 -10.83 9.44 -0.10
N THR A 25 -10.99 8.45 0.79
CA THR A 25 -11.17 8.66 2.24
C THR A 25 -9.84 8.73 2.98
N GLY A 26 -8.82 8.03 2.47
CA GLY A 26 -7.46 8.04 2.98
C GLY A 26 -6.48 7.54 1.93
N VAL A 27 -5.19 7.82 2.15
CA VAL A 27 -4.13 7.39 1.23
C VAL A 27 -4.06 5.88 1.17
N ILE A 28 -3.72 5.35 0.00
CA ILE A 28 -3.41 3.93 -0.14
C ILE A 28 -2.09 3.66 0.59
N HIS A 29 -2.10 2.77 1.58
CA HIS A 29 -0.94 2.42 2.39
C HIS A 29 -0.87 0.92 2.66
N CYS A 30 0.33 0.37 2.85
CA CYS A 30 0.50 -1.01 3.26
C CYS A 30 0.01 -1.20 4.71
N GLU A 31 -0.61 -2.34 5.01
CA GLU A 31 -1.01 -2.72 6.38
C GLU A 31 0.17 -2.75 7.38
N ASN A 32 1.39 -2.90 6.87
CA ASN A 32 2.63 -2.87 7.65
C ASN A 32 3.40 -1.55 7.53
N ALA A 33 2.82 -0.53 6.89
CA ALA A 33 3.42 0.80 6.84
C ALA A 33 3.35 1.48 8.21
N ASP A 34 4.32 2.34 8.48
CA ASP A 34 4.31 3.18 9.67
C ASP A 34 3.16 4.20 9.59
N GLU A 35 2.29 4.22 10.60
CA GLU A 35 1.13 5.12 10.67
C GLU A 35 1.52 6.59 10.54
N GLU A 36 2.66 6.99 11.11
CA GLU A 36 3.13 8.38 11.02
C GLU A 36 3.46 8.78 9.58
N LYS A 37 3.71 7.82 8.68
CA LYS A 37 4.04 8.09 7.26
C LYS A 37 2.81 8.27 6.38
N TYR A 38 1.66 7.70 6.75
CA TYR A 38 0.43 7.77 5.94
C TYR A 38 -0.70 8.56 6.59
N TRP A 39 -0.68 8.77 7.92
CA TRP A 39 -1.76 9.44 8.67
C TRP A 39 -2.05 10.86 8.18
N ASP A 40 -1.01 11.64 7.86
CA ASP A 40 -1.13 13.04 7.41
C ASP A 40 -1.02 13.18 5.87
N LYS A 41 -1.22 12.08 5.13
CA LYS A 41 -1.19 12.09 3.67
C LYS A 41 -2.57 12.32 3.10
N GLU A 42 -2.62 13.12 2.06
CA GLU A 42 -3.84 13.31 1.27
C GLU A 42 -4.27 11.98 0.63
N PRO A 43 -5.58 11.74 0.45
CA PRO A 43 -6.08 10.50 -0.11
C PRO A 43 -5.51 10.16 -1.50
N ASP A 44 -5.27 11.17 -2.33
CA ASP A 44 -4.71 11.04 -3.68
C ASP A 44 -3.16 11.04 -3.69
N ALA A 45 -2.51 11.03 -2.53
CA ALA A 45 -1.06 10.91 -2.46
C ALA A 45 -0.56 9.54 -2.94
N ASN A 46 0.74 9.46 -3.21
CA ASN A 46 1.38 8.21 -3.61
C ASN A 46 1.24 7.12 -2.53
N VAL A 47 1.22 5.86 -2.98
CA VAL A 47 1.14 4.68 -2.11
C VAL A 47 2.26 4.71 -1.05
N VAL A 48 1.88 4.53 0.22
CA VAL A 48 2.83 4.43 1.33
C VAL A 48 3.13 2.97 1.63
N GLU A 49 4.36 2.54 1.36
CA GLU A 49 4.80 1.16 1.62
C GLU A 49 5.49 1.03 2.98
N CYS A 50 5.64 -0.21 3.46
CA CYS A 50 6.42 -0.50 4.67
C CYS A 50 7.92 -0.22 4.49
N ASP A 51 8.67 -0.20 5.59
CA ASP A 51 10.11 0.05 5.56
C ASP A 51 10.98 -1.22 5.48
N PHE A 52 10.39 -2.38 5.76
CA PHE A 52 11.08 -3.67 5.68
C PHE A 52 10.70 -4.41 4.39
N ASN A 53 11.61 -5.26 3.91
CA ASN A 53 11.33 -6.23 2.85
C ASN A 53 11.12 -7.61 3.47
N ASP A 54 10.31 -8.48 2.86
CA ASP A 54 10.03 -9.86 3.30
C ASP A 54 11.24 -10.83 3.18
N GLY A 55 12.47 -10.30 3.28
CA GLY A 55 13.72 -11.04 3.16
C GLY A 55 14.68 -10.84 4.33
N GLU A 56 14.22 -10.25 5.44
CA GLU A 56 14.98 -10.07 6.68
C GLU A 56 14.51 -10.99 7.81
#